data_AF-A0AAV4QBX6-F1
#
_entry.id   AF-A0AAV4QBX6-F1
#
_cell.length_a   1.000
_cell.length_b   1.000
_cell.length_c   1.000
_cell.angle_alpha   90.00
_cell.angle_beta   90.00
_cell.angle_gamma   90.00
#
_symmetry.space_group_name_H-M   'P 1'
#
loop_
_entity.id
_entity.type
_entity.pdbx_description
1 polymer ?
#
loop_
_entity_poly.entity_id
_entity_poly.type
_entity_poly.pdbx_seq_one_letter_code
_entity_poly.pdbx_strand_id
1 'polypeptide(L)'
;MVDSCKDTWTGHEHVREKCNETSTVSGESSDIIGSLPVTNPNDGWTYKNYYCALCNDEKTEELVEWRVKALCEDELVTQEDILQNLTFVEDMQQWGVWKFNNQMDWTFHECYLLFQRPHNVTNGIRHCMSGMISTCPRSWQNIATRGDANLMWIL
;
A
#
# COMPACT_ATOMS: atom_id res chain seq x y z
N MET A 1 5.00 2.36 11.61
CA MET A 1 5.77 2.33 10.36
C MET A 1 6.70 3.52 10.40
N VAL A 2 7.94 3.37 9.96
CA VAL A 2 8.90 4.47 9.84
C VAL A 2 8.69 5.14 8.48
N ASP A 3 8.32 6.42 8.48
CA ASP A 3 7.88 7.19 7.32
C ASP A 3 8.71 8.45 7.07
N SER A 4 9.81 8.62 7.80
CA SER A 4 10.79 9.68 7.64
C SER A 4 12.22 9.15 7.82
N CYS A 5 13.18 9.86 7.27
CA CYS A 5 14.60 9.57 7.51
C CYS A 5 15.04 9.97 8.91
N LYS A 6 16.08 9.32 9.43
CA LYS A 6 16.80 9.80 10.61
C LYS A 6 17.38 11.20 10.35
N ASP A 7 17.43 12.01 11.41
CA ASP A 7 17.96 13.38 11.34
C ASP A 7 19.43 13.43 10.90
N THR A 8 20.19 12.39 11.26
CA THR A 8 21.62 12.24 10.95
C THR A 8 21.90 11.69 9.55
N TRP A 9 20.90 11.53 8.69
CA TRP A 9 21.10 11.11 7.31
C TRP A 9 21.89 12.16 6.53
N THR A 10 23.03 11.73 5.96
CA THR A 10 23.95 12.58 5.16
C THR A 10 24.12 12.07 3.72
N GLY A 11 23.30 11.11 3.28
CA GLY A 11 23.31 10.63 1.90
C GLY A 11 22.55 11.56 0.95
N HIS A 12 22.25 11.07 -0.26
CA HIS A 12 21.57 11.87 -1.28
C HIS A 12 20.18 12.35 -0.81
N GLU A 13 19.89 13.64 -0.99
CA GLU A 13 18.61 14.25 -0.61
C GLU A 13 17.42 13.61 -1.35
N HIS A 14 17.64 13.14 -2.59
CA HIS A 14 16.62 12.42 -3.35
C HIS A 14 16.05 11.21 -2.60
N VAL A 15 16.86 10.51 -1.79
CA VAL A 15 16.37 9.40 -0.95
C VAL A 15 15.43 9.91 0.14
N ARG A 16 15.76 11.07 0.73
CA ARG A 16 14.93 11.70 1.75
C ARG A 16 13.63 12.23 1.16
N GLU A 17 13.69 12.87 -0.01
CA GLU A 17 12.51 13.32 -0.75
C GLU A 17 11.59 12.13 -1.04
N LYS A 18 12.11 11.03 -1.60
CA LYS A 18 11.34 9.82 -1.88
C LYS A 18 10.80 9.11 -0.63
N CYS A 19 11.55 9.13 0.47
CA CYS A 19 11.01 8.66 1.75
C CYS A 19 9.88 9.58 2.25
N ASN A 20 9.98 10.89 2.07
CA ASN A 20 9.02 11.85 2.60
C ASN A 20 7.83 12.11 1.65
N GLU A 21 7.86 11.61 0.41
CA GLU A 21 6.78 11.75 -0.55
C GLU A 21 5.45 11.33 0.11
N THR A 22 4.50 12.28 0.07
CA THR A 22 3.15 12.13 0.62
C THR A 22 2.26 11.24 -0.24
N SER A 23 2.76 10.73 -1.37
CA SER A 23 2.09 9.76 -2.22
C SER A 23 1.55 8.66 -1.32
N THR A 24 0.26 8.78 -1.05
CA THR A 24 -0.35 8.04 0.04
C THR A 24 -0.32 6.58 -0.38
N VAL A 25 -0.24 5.68 0.61
CA VAL A 25 -0.33 4.22 0.41
C VAL A 25 -1.57 3.78 -0.40
N SER A 26 -2.50 4.71 -0.67
CA SER A 26 -3.68 4.56 -1.50
C SER A 26 -3.45 4.90 -2.98
N GLY A 27 -2.66 4.12 -3.73
CA GLY A 27 -2.76 4.05 -5.21
C GLY A 27 -2.61 5.35 -6.04
N GLU A 28 -2.35 6.51 -5.45
CA GLU A 28 -2.27 7.81 -6.14
C GLU A 28 -0.93 8.00 -6.85
N SER A 29 0.04 7.11 -6.59
CA SER A 29 1.31 7.06 -7.29
C SER A 29 1.24 6.10 -8.48
N SER A 30 1.77 6.54 -9.61
CA SER A 30 2.09 5.66 -10.75
C SER A 30 3.27 4.72 -10.44
N ASP A 31 4.07 5.03 -9.41
CA ASP A 31 5.19 4.20 -8.97
C ASP A 31 4.76 3.29 -7.82
N ILE A 32 4.28 2.09 -8.18
CA ILE A 32 3.93 1.04 -7.22
C ILE A 32 5.15 0.64 -6.40
N ILE A 33 6.29 0.41 -7.05
CA ILE A 33 7.48 -0.15 -6.42
C ILE A 33 8.10 0.83 -5.42
N GLY A 34 8.21 2.10 -5.79
CA GLY A 34 8.68 3.15 -4.88
C GLY A 34 7.73 3.44 -3.71
N SER A 35 6.48 2.98 -3.80
CA SER A 35 5.46 3.13 -2.75
C SER A 35 5.29 1.88 -1.88
N LEU A 36 5.97 0.77 -2.22
CA LEU A 36 5.82 -0.50 -1.52
C LEU A 36 6.45 -0.45 -0.12
N PRO A 37 5.68 -0.73 0.94
CA PRO A 37 6.23 -0.91 2.27
C PRO A 37 7.18 -2.10 2.31
N VAL A 38 8.21 -1.96 3.15
CA VAL A 38 9.20 -3.00 3.38
C VAL A 38 9.31 -3.27 4.86
N THR A 39 9.69 -4.48 5.25
CA THR A 39 9.90 -4.85 6.65
C THR A 39 11.18 -5.63 6.81
N ASN A 40 11.99 -5.24 7.79
CA ASN A 40 13.11 -6.08 8.22
C ASN A 40 12.55 -7.20 9.11
N PRO A 41 12.65 -8.49 8.71
CA PRO A 41 12.11 -9.59 9.49
C PRO A 41 12.93 -9.88 10.75
N ASN A 42 14.18 -9.42 10.81
CA ASN A 42 15.08 -9.70 11.95
C ASN A 42 14.63 -8.96 13.21
N ASP A 43 14.13 -7.74 13.07
CA ASP A 43 13.69 -6.88 14.18
C ASP A 43 12.19 -6.50 14.13
N GLY A 44 11.53 -6.70 12.99
CA GLY A 44 10.11 -6.40 12.79
C GLY A 44 9.81 -4.95 12.45
N TRP A 45 10.81 -4.12 12.14
CA TRP A 45 10.58 -2.73 11.74
C TRP A 45 10.03 -2.65 10.32
N THR A 46 8.87 -2.03 10.18
CA THR A 46 8.25 -1.72 8.88
C THR A 46 8.52 -0.26 8.50
N TYR A 47 8.99 -0.07 7.27
CA TYR A 47 9.27 1.23 6.66
C TYR A 47 8.24 1.53 5.56
N LYS A 48 7.91 2.81 5.37
CA LYS A 48 6.91 3.26 4.39
C LYS A 48 7.25 2.83 2.97
N ASN A 49 8.52 2.92 2.62
CA ASN A 49 9.06 2.40 1.38
C ASN A 49 10.54 2.03 1.56
N TYR A 50 11.12 1.47 0.50
CA TYR A 50 12.54 1.14 0.43
C TYR A 50 13.45 2.33 0.76
N TYR A 51 13.09 3.55 0.33
CA TYR A 51 13.88 4.75 0.59
C TYR A 51 13.94 5.10 2.08
N CYS A 52 12.83 4.94 2.81
CA CYS A 52 12.81 5.13 4.25
C CYS A 52 13.67 4.09 4.98
N ALA A 53 13.70 2.84 4.52
CA ALA A 53 14.60 1.85 5.10
C ALA A 53 16.06 2.25 4.87
N LEU A 54 16.40 2.60 3.63
CA LEU A 54 17.76 3.00 3.24
C LEU A 54 18.29 4.18 4.07
N CYS A 55 17.50 5.24 4.22
CA CYS A 55 17.96 6.41 4.98
C CYS A 55 17.92 6.23 6.51
N ASN A 56 17.42 5.09 7.00
CA ASN A 56 17.49 4.66 8.41
C ASN A 56 18.54 3.56 8.64
N ASP A 57 19.54 3.46 7.75
CA ASP A 57 20.67 2.52 7.80
C ASP A 57 20.29 1.03 7.76
N GLU A 58 19.10 0.71 7.24
CA GLU A 58 18.73 -0.69 7.05
C GLU A 58 19.56 -1.35 5.95
N LYS A 59 19.90 -2.61 6.18
CA LYS A 59 20.50 -3.45 5.15
C LYS A 59 19.41 -3.91 4.20
N THR A 60 19.45 -3.37 2.99
CA THR A 60 18.39 -3.56 2.00
C THR A 60 18.21 -5.01 1.54
N GLU A 61 19.28 -5.81 1.62
CA GLU A 61 19.29 -7.24 1.32
C GLU A 61 18.47 -8.09 2.32
N GLU A 62 18.24 -7.57 3.53
CA GLU A 62 17.49 -8.25 4.59
C GLU A 62 16.00 -7.87 4.57
N LEU A 63 15.62 -6.86 3.76
CA LEU A 63 14.26 -6.35 3.70
C LEU A 63 13.34 -7.27 2.90
N VAL A 64 12.09 -7.37 3.37
CA VAL A 64 11.02 -8.08 2.68
C VAL A 64 9.95 -7.08 2.25
N GLU A 65 9.68 -7.02 0.95
CA GLU A 65 8.64 -6.19 0.33
C GLU A 65 7.24 -6.71 0.66
N TRP A 66 6.30 -5.78 0.85
CA TRP A 66 4.88 -6.12 0.98
C TRP A 66 4.30 -6.53 -0.37
N ARG A 67 3.31 -7.41 -0.34
CA ARG A 67 2.62 -7.88 -1.54
C ARG A 67 1.57 -6.86 -1.97
N VAL A 68 1.51 -6.59 -3.26
CA VAL A 68 0.42 -5.78 -3.84
C VAL A 68 -0.76 -6.67 -4.16
N LYS A 69 -1.95 -6.23 -3.77
CA LYS A 69 -3.23 -6.75 -4.24
C LYS A 69 -4.00 -5.62 -4.90
N ALA A 70 -4.48 -5.84 -6.12
CA ALA A 70 -5.44 -4.96 -6.74
C ALA A 70 -6.86 -5.43 -6.39
N LEU A 71 -7.69 -4.50 -5.90
CA LEU A 71 -9.11 -4.69 -5.67
C LEU A 71 -9.88 -3.87 -6.69
N CYS A 72 -10.53 -4.54 -7.62
CA CYS A 72 -11.43 -3.90 -8.58
C CYS A 72 -12.87 -4.24 -8.16
N GLU A 73 -13.75 -3.24 -8.10
CA GLU A 73 -15.15 -3.44 -7.65
C GLU A 73 -15.99 -4.22 -8.67
N ASP A 74 -15.56 -4.25 -9.94
CA ASP A 74 -16.30 -4.87 -11.03
C ASP A 74 -16.00 -6.37 -11.17
N GLU A 75 -17.02 -7.22 -10.97
CA GLU A 75 -16.94 -8.68 -11.10
C GLU A 75 -16.52 -9.15 -12.51
N LEU A 76 -16.62 -8.27 -13.53
CA LEU A 76 -16.16 -8.56 -14.88
C LEU A 76 -14.64 -8.53 -15.01
N VAL A 77 -13.92 -7.93 -14.06
CA VAL A 77 -12.45 -7.86 -14.05
C VAL A 77 -11.89 -9.14 -13.45
N THR A 78 -11.17 -9.91 -14.27
CA THR A 78 -10.52 -11.15 -13.83
C THR A 78 -9.11 -10.89 -13.31
N GLN A 79 -8.55 -11.87 -12.60
CA GLN A 79 -7.14 -11.80 -12.18
C GLN A 79 -6.18 -11.66 -13.37
N GLU A 80 -6.47 -12.30 -14.50
CA GLU A 80 -5.64 -12.19 -15.71
C GLU A 80 -5.69 -10.76 -16.29
N ASP A 81 -6.87 -10.15 -16.29
CA ASP A 81 -7.05 -8.77 -16.74
C ASP A 81 -6.18 -7.81 -15.92
N ILE A 82 -6.11 -8.01 -14.61
CA ILE A 82 -5.25 -7.23 -13.71
C ILE A 82 -3.77 -7.48 -14.03
N LEU A 83 -3.35 -8.75 -14.14
CA LEU A 83 -1.93 -9.08 -14.33
C LEU A 83 -1.37 -8.55 -15.66
N GLN A 84 -2.19 -8.51 -16.71
CA GLN A 84 -1.75 -8.08 -18.04
C GLN A 84 -2.00 -6.60 -18.31
N ASN A 85 -3.09 -6.03 -17.79
CA ASN A 85 -3.63 -4.75 -18.29
C ASN A 85 -3.83 -3.70 -17.19
N LEU A 86 -3.41 -3.95 -15.94
CA LEU A 86 -3.45 -2.94 -14.89
C LEU A 86 -2.61 -1.72 -15.29
N THR A 87 -3.28 -0.57 -15.37
CA THR A 87 -2.72 0.68 -15.89
C THR A 87 -3.08 1.83 -14.96
N PHE A 88 -2.16 2.77 -14.80
CA PHE A 88 -2.43 4.04 -14.12
C PHE A 88 -2.86 5.09 -15.14
N VAL A 89 -4.01 5.72 -14.91
CA VAL A 89 -4.51 6.82 -15.75
C VAL A 89 -4.18 8.15 -15.07
N GLU A 90 -3.19 8.88 -15.61
CA GLU A 90 -2.69 10.13 -15.00
C GLU A 90 -3.76 11.20 -14.82
N ASP A 91 -4.63 11.39 -15.81
CA ASP A 91 -5.70 12.41 -15.75
C ASP A 91 -6.71 12.14 -14.61
N MET A 92 -6.85 10.88 -14.23
CA MET A 92 -7.75 10.43 -13.15
C MET A 92 -7.02 10.20 -11.83
N GLN A 93 -5.67 10.16 -11.85
CA GLN A 93 -4.84 9.70 -10.73
C GLN A 93 -5.29 8.33 -10.18
N GLN A 94 -5.68 7.42 -11.07
CA GLN A 94 -6.38 6.19 -10.70
C GLN A 94 -5.82 4.97 -11.42
N TRP A 95 -5.59 3.88 -10.68
CA TRP A 95 -5.31 2.57 -11.24
C TRP A 95 -6.59 1.89 -11.71
N GLY A 96 -6.48 1.12 -12.78
CA GLY A 96 -7.60 0.33 -13.27
C GLY A 96 -7.25 -0.50 -14.48
N VAL A 97 -8.27 -1.13 -15.05
CA VAL A 97 -8.14 -1.98 -16.23
C VAL A 97 -9.12 -1.52 -17.29
N TRP A 98 -8.63 -1.38 -18.53
CA TRP A 98 -9.48 -1.16 -19.69
C TRP A 98 -10.03 -2.49 -20.20
N LYS A 99 -11.35 -2.61 -20.30
CA LYS A 99 -12.01 -3.76 -20.92
C LYS A 99 -12.90 -3.33 -22.06
N PHE A 100 -12.89 -4.13 -23.12
CA PHE A 100 -13.81 -3.96 -24.23
C PHE A 100 -15.16 -4.60 -23.87
N ASN A 101 -16.22 -3.79 -23.85
CA ASN A 101 -17.54 -4.21 -23.41
C ASN A 101 -18.40 -4.74 -24.59
N ASN A 102 -19.58 -5.26 -24.26
CA ASN A 102 -20.51 -5.83 -25.24
C ASN A 102 -21.13 -4.76 -26.19
N GLN A 103 -20.99 -3.48 -25.87
CA GLN A 103 -21.44 -2.37 -26.70
C GLN A 103 -20.37 -1.93 -27.70
N MET A 104 -19.28 -2.69 -27.82
CA MET A 104 -18.12 -2.40 -28.67
C MET A 104 -17.39 -1.11 -28.26
N ASP A 105 -17.34 -0.82 -26.96
CA ASP A 105 -16.66 0.34 -26.41
C ASP A 105 -15.69 -0.06 -25.29
N TRP A 106 -14.68 0.78 -25.04
CA TRP A 106 -13.73 0.59 -23.95
C TRP A 106 -14.28 1.19 -22.66
N THR A 107 -14.37 0.36 -21.62
CA THR A 107 -14.75 0.78 -20.27
C THR A 107 -13.56 0.67 -19.35
N PHE A 108 -13.32 1.71 -18.55
CA PHE A 108 -12.31 1.71 -17.51
C PHE A 108 -12.92 1.21 -16.21
N HIS A 109 -12.31 0.19 -15.63
CA HIS A 109 -12.71 -0.38 -14.35
C HIS A 109 -11.67 0.00 -13.30
N GLU A 110 -12.08 0.82 -12.34
CA GLU A 110 -11.20 1.29 -11.27
C GLU A 110 -10.76 0.15 -10.37
N CYS A 111 -9.48 0.18 -9.99
CA CYS A 111 -8.87 -0.77 -9.08
C CYS A 111 -8.06 -0.02 -8.01
N TYR A 112 -8.20 -0.46 -6.77
CA TYR A 112 -7.47 0.08 -5.62
C TYR A 112 -6.32 -0.85 -5.27
N LEU A 113 -5.15 -0.29 -5.02
CA LEU A 113 -3.99 -1.06 -4.57
C LEU A 113 -3.99 -1.17 -3.06
N LEU A 114 -3.92 -2.41 -2.57
CA LEU A 114 -3.70 -2.72 -1.16
C LEU A 114 -2.33 -3.37 -1.00
N PHE A 115 -1.59 -2.92 0.03
CA PHE A 115 -0.34 -3.55 0.41
C PHE A 115 -0.57 -4.50 1.58
N GLN A 116 -0.28 -5.78 1.36
CA GLN A 116 -0.40 -6.83 2.35
C GLN A 116 0.98 -7.30 2.81
N ARG A 117 1.20 -7.29 4.11
CA ARG A 117 2.41 -7.87 4.71
C ARG A 117 2.55 -9.35 4.33
N PRO A 118 3.76 -9.81 3.95
CA PRO A 118 4.01 -11.21 3.68
C PRO A 118 3.90 -12.07 4.94
N HIS A 119 3.39 -13.29 4.80
CA HIS A 119 3.12 -14.20 5.92
C HIS A 119 4.40 -14.66 6.67
N ASN A 120 5.56 -14.63 6.01
CA ASN A 120 6.85 -14.98 6.60
C ASN A 120 7.40 -13.88 7.51
N VAL A 121 6.79 -12.70 7.54
CA VAL A 121 7.18 -11.57 8.41
C VAL A 121 6.27 -11.56 9.64
N THR A 122 6.63 -12.39 10.63
CA THR A 122 5.84 -12.58 11.86
C THR A 122 6.34 -11.77 13.05
N ASN A 123 7.62 -11.36 13.03
CA ASN A 123 8.20 -10.49 14.05
C ASN A 123 7.56 -9.10 14.01
N GLY A 124 7.36 -8.51 15.18
CA GLY A 124 6.73 -7.19 15.31
C GLY A 124 5.21 -7.16 15.09
N ILE A 125 4.54 -8.31 14.99
CA ILE A 125 3.07 -8.37 15.02
C ILE A 125 2.60 -8.06 16.44
N ARG A 126 2.00 -6.88 16.61
CA ARG A 126 1.12 -6.65 17.76
C ARG A 126 -0.19 -7.37 17.50
N HIS A 127 -0.41 -8.48 18.19
CA HIS A 127 -1.73 -9.10 18.20
C HIS A 127 -2.75 -8.12 18.76
N CYS A 128 -3.92 -8.03 18.13
CA CYS A 128 -5.05 -7.32 18.72
C CYS A 128 -5.36 -8.00 20.06
N MET A 129 -5.32 -7.24 21.16
CA MET A 129 -5.69 -7.78 22.46
C MET A 129 -7.22 -7.93 22.52
N SER A 130 -7.68 -9.04 23.12
CA SER A 130 -9.11 -9.25 23.34
C SER A 130 -9.71 -8.10 24.15
N GLY A 131 -10.85 -7.57 23.70
CA GLY A 131 -11.52 -6.41 24.31
C GLY A 131 -11.15 -5.05 23.72
N MET A 132 -10.31 -5.00 22.68
CA MET A 132 -10.13 -3.76 21.90
C MET A 132 -11.39 -3.39 21.11
N ILE A 133 -11.65 -2.09 21.00
CA ILE A 133 -12.80 -1.53 20.26
C ILE A 133 -12.70 -1.93 18.79
N SER A 134 -13.62 -2.77 18.34
CA SER A 134 -13.67 -3.30 16.97
C SER A 134 -14.52 -2.45 16.01
N THR A 135 -15.21 -1.44 16.53
CA THR A 135 -16.13 -0.60 15.75
C THR A 135 -16.02 0.85 16.19
N CYS A 136 -15.96 1.77 15.22
CA CYS A 136 -16.00 3.19 15.52
C CYS A 136 -17.34 3.54 16.21
N PRO A 137 -17.35 4.38 17.25
CA PRO A 137 -18.59 4.90 17.83
C PRO A 137 -19.46 5.57 16.76
N ARG A 138 -20.78 5.50 16.90
CA ARG A 138 -21.72 6.12 15.93
C ARG A 138 -21.56 7.65 15.81
N SER A 139 -20.95 8.28 16.80
CA SER A 139 -20.61 9.71 16.82
C SER A 139 -19.31 10.05 16.07
N TRP A 140 -18.59 9.05 15.54
CA TRP A 140 -17.35 9.26 14.80
C TRP A 140 -17.65 9.79 13.39
N GLN A 141 -17.29 11.04 13.14
CA GLN A 141 -17.63 11.76 11.91
C GLN A 141 -16.61 11.57 10.78
N ASN A 142 -15.42 11.04 11.08
CA ASN A 142 -14.39 10.81 10.07
C ASN A 142 -14.64 9.46 9.37
N ILE A 143 -15.20 9.54 8.16
CA ILE A 143 -15.61 8.38 7.35
C ILE A 143 -14.40 7.56 6.88
N ALA A 144 -13.25 8.21 6.63
CA ALA A 144 -12.03 7.54 6.16
C ALA A 144 -11.53 6.49 7.17
N THR A 145 -11.51 6.84 8.45
CA THR A 145 -11.12 5.90 9.54
C THR A 145 -12.20 4.86 9.86
N ARG A 146 -13.44 5.07 9.43
CA ARG A 146 -14.54 4.12 9.62
C ARG A 146 -14.48 2.96 8.62
N GLY A 147 -13.92 3.18 7.43
CA GLY A 147 -13.63 2.13 6.45
C GLY A 147 -12.51 1.20 6.91
N ASP A 148 -11.45 1.78 7.49
CA ASP A 148 -10.27 1.04 7.95
C ASP A 148 -10.56 0.06 9.10
N ALA A 149 -11.50 0.38 9.98
CA ALA A 149 -11.91 -0.52 11.07
C ALA A 149 -12.58 -1.81 10.55
N ASN A 150 -13.24 -1.76 9.39
CA ASN A 150 -13.83 -2.94 8.74
C ASN A 150 -12.81 -3.70 7.86
N LEU A 151 -11.79 -3.01 7.34
CA LEU A 151 -10.74 -3.61 6.51
C LEU A 151 -9.71 -4.41 7.31
N MET A 152 -9.63 -4.21 8.63
CA MET A 152 -8.83 -5.05 9.54
C MET A 152 -9.30 -6.52 9.63
N TRP A 153 -10.43 -6.88 9.01
CA TRP A 153 -11.03 -8.21 9.08
C TRP A 153 -11.07 -8.98 7.75
N ILE A 154 -10.54 -8.44 6.65
CA ILE A 154 -10.37 -9.21 5.42
C ILE A 154 -8.94 -9.75 5.37
N LEU A 155 -8.64 -10.67 6.29
CA LEU A 155 -7.55 -11.64 6.18
C LEU A 155 -8.11 -12.95 5.61
#